data_AF-A0A8H3XPR0-F1
#
_entry.id   AF-A0A8H3XPR0-F1
#
_cell.length_a   1.000
_cell.length_b   1.000
_cell.length_c   1.000
_cell.angle_alpha   90.00
_cell.angle_beta   90.00
_cell.angle_gamma   90.00
#
_symmetry.space_group_name_H-M   'P 1'
#
loop_
_entity.id
_entity.type
_entity.pdbx_description
1 polymer ?
#
loop_
_entity_poly.entity_id
_entity_poly.type
_entity_poly.pdbx_seq_one_letter_code
_entity_poly.pdbx_strand_id
1 'polypeptide(L)'
;MNLLVPENLSPSISSLQKEHDNLLTSANELSTRLPYKLKLLIEEILAPHKQKKNIQNNPRLQNGFILFRKEFSAHTKEQNSIRIRSINAHEISKEASKYWDTLPPQVKQFFTILAKIADIRHKLTYPDYVYKSQKKGVERLEFDDIIDFSQCS
;
A
#
# COMPACT_ATOMS: atom_id res chain seq x y z
N MET A 1 -34.94 30.91 7.60
CA MET A 1 -35.12 29.53 7.09
C MET A 1 -33.80 28.81 7.30
N ASN A 2 -33.69 28.00 8.35
CA ASN A 2 -32.48 27.24 8.63
C ASN A 2 -32.52 25.96 7.79
N LEU A 3 -31.63 25.86 6.82
CA LEU A 3 -31.38 24.62 6.09
C LEU A 3 -30.69 23.64 7.05
N LEU A 4 -31.48 22.75 7.65
CA LEU A 4 -30.98 21.54 8.31
C LEU A 4 -30.29 20.69 7.24
N VAL A 5 -28.97 20.71 7.24
CA VAL A 5 -28.17 19.72 6.53
C VAL A 5 -28.40 18.39 7.24
N PRO A 6 -28.79 17.30 6.54
CA PRO A 6 -28.98 16.01 7.18
C PRO A 6 -27.62 15.50 7.68
N GLU A 7 -27.46 15.50 8.99
CA GLU A 7 -26.39 14.84 9.72
C GLU A 7 -26.62 13.33 9.61
N ASN A 8 -26.15 12.71 8.53
CA ASN A 8 -26.06 11.26 8.47
C ASN A 8 -25.04 10.79 7.43
N LEU A 9 -24.33 9.71 7.80
CA LEU A 9 -23.37 8.90 7.03
C LEU A 9 -21.87 9.04 7.39
N SER A 10 -21.53 9.31 8.66
CA SER A 10 -20.27 8.76 9.20
C SER A 10 -20.59 7.55 10.08
N PRO A 11 -20.06 6.34 9.80
CA PRO A 11 -20.20 5.23 10.72
C PRO A 11 -19.62 5.60 12.09
N SER A 12 -20.32 5.22 13.16
CA SER A 12 -19.83 5.40 14.53
C SER A 12 -18.47 4.69 14.70
N ILE A 13 -17.57 5.27 15.51
CA ILE A 13 -16.27 4.70 15.84
C ILE A 13 -16.40 3.23 16.30
N SER A 14 -17.44 2.92 17.09
CA SER A 14 -17.70 1.55 17.55
C SER A 14 -18.05 0.58 16.42
N SER A 15 -18.74 1.06 15.39
CA SER A 15 -19.05 0.27 14.19
C SER A 15 -17.78 -0.03 13.39
N LEU A 16 -16.90 0.97 13.23
CA LEU A 16 -15.63 0.81 12.52
C LEU A 16 -14.69 -0.15 13.25
N GLN A 17 -14.59 -0.07 14.58
CA GLN A 17 -13.80 -1.01 15.38
C GLN A 17 -14.30 -2.45 15.21
N LYS A 18 -15.62 -2.66 15.28
CA LYS A 18 -16.20 -3.99 15.07
C LYS A 18 -15.94 -4.53 13.66
N GLU A 19 -16.05 -3.68 12.64
CA GLU A 19 -15.73 -4.05 11.26
C GLU A 19 -14.25 -4.44 11.11
N HIS A 20 -13.34 -3.64 11.68
CA HIS A 20 -11.91 -3.93 11.69
C HIS A 20 -11.61 -5.31 12.27
N ASP A 21 -12.16 -5.63 13.45
CA ASP A 21 -11.87 -6.88 14.14
C ASP A 21 -12.43 -8.09 13.37
N ASN A 22 -13.63 -7.98 12.82
CA ASN A 22 -14.22 -9.03 11.98
C ASN A 22 -13.37 -9.31 10.72
N LEU A 23 -12.87 -8.26 10.07
CA LEU A 23 -12.00 -8.39 8.89
C LEU A 23 -10.64 -8.96 9.26
N LEU A 24 -10.07 -8.59 10.41
CA LEU A 24 -8.80 -9.13 10.88
C LEU A 24 -8.89 -10.62 11.19
N THR A 25 -9.96 -11.07 11.85
CA THR A 25 -10.24 -12.51 12.05
C THR A 25 -10.36 -13.23 10.71
N SER A 26 -11.15 -12.68 9.79
CA SER A 26 -11.33 -13.26 8.45
C SER A 26 -10.01 -13.36 7.67
N ALA A 27 -9.16 -12.34 7.75
CA ALA A 27 -7.85 -12.34 7.10
C ALA A 27 -6.93 -13.42 7.70
N ASN A 28 -6.90 -13.56 9.03
CA ASN A 28 -6.14 -14.62 9.69
C ASN A 28 -6.59 -16.02 9.25
N GLU A 29 -7.89 -16.27 9.17
CA GLU A 29 -8.42 -17.55 8.66
C GLU A 29 -8.02 -17.80 7.19
N LEU A 30 -8.18 -16.80 6.31
CA LEU A 30 -7.78 -16.91 4.91
C LEU A 30 -6.29 -17.17 4.73
N SER A 31 -5.46 -16.59 5.61
CA SER A 31 -4.01 -16.79 5.58
C SER A 31 -3.59 -18.27 5.68
N THR A 32 -4.37 -19.08 6.41
CA THR A 32 -4.11 -20.52 6.57
C THR A 32 -4.46 -21.35 5.33
N ARG A 33 -5.30 -20.82 4.43
CA ARG A 33 -5.81 -21.51 3.24
C ARG A 33 -5.24 -20.95 1.92
N LEU A 34 -4.42 -19.92 2.00
CA LEU A 34 -3.83 -19.28 0.84
C LEU A 34 -2.81 -20.20 0.17
N PRO A 35 -2.81 -20.33 -1.17
CA PRO A 35 -1.74 -21.00 -1.90
C PRO A 35 -0.45 -20.16 -1.93
N TYR A 36 -0.43 -19.01 -1.25
CA TYR A 36 0.69 -18.09 -1.13
C TYR A 36 1.22 -18.15 0.30
N LYS A 37 2.50 -18.50 0.47
CA LYS A 37 3.15 -18.55 1.77
C LYS A 37 3.53 -17.14 2.22
N LEU A 38 2.86 -16.62 3.25
CA LEU A 38 3.25 -15.35 3.87
C LEU A 38 4.57 -15.51 4.63
N LYS A 39 5.43 -14.51 4.48
CA LYS A 39 6.68 -14.29 5.18
C LYS A 39 6.52 -13.35 6.37
N LEU A 40 5.76 -12.27 6.22
CA LEU A 40 5.48 -11.34 7.31
C LEU A 40 4.16 -11.71 8.00
N LEU A 41 4.05 -11.38 9.28
CA LEU A 41 2.77 -11.46 9.99
C LEU A 41 1.79 -10.41 9.45
N ILE A 42 0.49 -10.65 9.59
CA ILE A 42 -0.54 -9.72 9.10
C ILE A 42 -0.36 -8.33 9.73
N GLU A 43 -0.07 -8.27 11.03
CA GLU A 43 0.21 -7.03 11.76
C GLU A 43 1.44 -6.32 11.23
N GLU A 44 2.47 -7.09 10.86
CA GLU A 44 3.69 -6.57 10.26
C GLU A 44 3.41 -6.01 8.87
N ILE A 45 2.59 -6.67 8.05
CA ILE A 45 2.19 -6.19 6.71
C ILE A 45 1.42 -4.87 6.84
N LEU A 46 0.44 -4.81 7.75
CA LEU A 46 -0.41 -3.64 8.01
C LEU A 46 0.31 -2.47 8.69
N ALA A 47 1.51 -2.67 9.23
CA ALA A 47 2.26 -1.59 9.85
C ALA A 47 2.56 -0.46 8.84
N PRO A 48 2.36 0.81 9.21
CA PRO A 48 2.62 1.94 8.32
C PRO A 48 4.08 1.96 7.87
N HIS A 49 4.32 2.45 6.66
CA HIS A 49 5.68 2.58 6.15
C HIS A 49 6.44 3.59 7.02
N LYS A 50 7.60 3.19 7.57
CA LYS A 50 8.45 4.08 8.36
C LYS A 50 8.84 5.30 7.51
N GLN A 51 8.38 6.49 7.90
CA GLN A 51 8.81 7.73 7.29
C GLN A 51 10.12 8.21 7.94
N LYS A 52 10.90 9.01 7.22
CA LYS A 52 12.04 9.71 7.82
C LYS A 52 11.51 10.66 8.90
N LYS A 53 12.16 10.69 10.07
CA LYS A 53 11.72 11.41 11.28
C LYS A 53 11.39 12.91 11.08
N ASN A 54 11.88 13.52 9.99
CA ASN A 54 11.72 14.95 9.70
C ASN A 54 10.52 15.29 8.79
N ILE A 55 9.66 14.32 8.46
CA ILE A 55 8.46 14.57 7.65
C ILE A 55 7.25 14.51 8.56
N GLN A 56 6.69 15.67 8.90
CA GLN A 56 5.49 15.85 9.74
C GLN A 56 4.18 15.44 9.04
N ASN A 57 4.22 14.44 8.15
CA ASN A 57 3.06 14.00 7.39
C ASN A 57 2.60 12.63 7.89
N ASN A 58 1.31 12.53 8.22
CA ASN A 58 0.67 11.26 8.53
C ASN A 58 0.95 10.23 7.42
N PRO A 59 1.14 8.94 7.76
CA PRO A 59 1.39 7.91 6.77
C PRO A 59 0.24 7.83 5.77
N ARG A 60 0.61 7.68 4.49
CA ARG A 60 -0.37 7.43 3.42
C ARG A 60 -1.05 6.09 3.68
N LEU A 61 -2.35 6.06 3.41
CA LEU A 61 -3.15 4.84 3.31
C LEU A 61 -2.45 3.82 2.39
N GLN A 62 -2.41 2.56 2.80
CA GLN A 62 -1.77 1.47 2.07
C GLN A 62 -2.82 0.69 1.26
N ASN A 63 -2.71 0.70 -0.07
CA ASN A 63 -3.54 -0.14 -0.92
C ASN A 63 -3.02 -1.60 -0.97
N GLY A 64 -3.80 -2.50 -1.56
CA GLY A 64 -3.46 -3.94 -1.62
C GLY A 64 -2.11 -4.23 -2.29
N PHE A 65 -1.78 -3.52 -3.37
CA PHE A 65 -0.49 -3.67 -4.04
C PHE A 65 0.68 -3.20 -3.18
N ILE A 66 0.53 -2.11 -2.41
CA ILE A 66 1.57 -1.62 -1.50
C ILE A 66 1.85 -2.64 -0.39
N LEU A 67 0.80 -3.26 0.15
CA LEU A 67 0.88 -4.32 1.14
C LEU A 67 1.58 -5.56 0.56
N PHE A 68 1.18 -5.98 -0.65
CA PHE A 68 1.85 -7.06 -1.36
C PHE A 68 3.33 -6.76 -1.67
N ARG A 69 3.67 -5.56 -2.13
CA ARG A 69 5.05 -5.19 -2.44
C ARG A 69 5.95 -5.27 -1.19
N LYS A 70 5.41 -4.92 -0.02
CA LYS A 70 6.11 -5.04 1.26
C LYS A 70 6.40 -6.50 1.59
N GLU A 71 5.40 -7.35 1.39
CA GLU A 71 5.50 -8.80 1.54
C GLU A 71 6.50 -9.42 0.56
N PHE A 72 6.38 -9.09 -0.73
CA PHE A 72 7.31 -9.51 -1.78
C PHE A 72 8.74 -9.09 -1.47
N SER A 73 8.94 -7.86 -0.99
CA SER A 73 10.27 -7.38 -0.58
C SER A 73 10.86 -8.22 0.56
N ALA A 74 10.06 -8.71 1.50
CA ALA A 74 10.52 -9.59 2.56
C ALA A 74 11.00 -10.94 2.01
N HIS A 75 10.27 -11.53 1.05
CA HIS A 75 10.71 -12.75 0.36
C HIS A 75 12.00 -12.55 -0.43
N THR A 76 12.12 -11.46 -1.20
CA THR A 76 13.32 -11.17 -1.98
C THR A 76 14.55 -11.01 -1.08
N LYS A 77 14.38 -10.40 0.11
CA LYS A 77 15.46 -10.25 1.09
C LYS A 77 15.93 -11.59 1.66
N GLU A 78 15.00 -12.50 1.96
CA GLU A 78 15.35 -13.82 2.46
C GLU A 78 16.13 -14.65 1.42
N GLN A 79 15.66 -14.63 0.16
CA GLN A 79 16.24 -15.46 -0.88
C GLN A 79 17.63 -15.01 -1.35
N ASN A 80 17.98 -13.73 -1.18
CA ASN A 80 19.22 -13.19 -1.71
C ASN A 80 19.80 -12.08 -0.83
N SER A 81 20.36 -12.45 0.32
CA SER A 81 20.96 -11.52 1.29
C SER A 81 22.07 -10.62 0.69
N ILE A 82 22.81 -11.13 -0.32
CA ILE A 82 23.86 -10.39 -1.04
C ILE A 82 23.27 -9.35 -2.01
N ARG A 83 22.16 -9.69 -2.68
CA ARG A 83 21.46 -8.84 -3.66
C ARG A 83 20.77 -7.63 -2.99
N ILE A 84 20.55 -7.66 -1.67
CA ILE A 84 19.92 -6.56 -0.90
C ILE A 84 20.76 -5.29 -0.91
N ARG A 85 22.10 -5.38 -0.92
CA ARG A 85 22.95 -4.18 -0.91
C ARG A 85 22.90 -3.43 -2.25
N SER A 86 22.48 -4.10 -3.33
CA SER A 86 22.47 -3.54 -4.69
C SER A 86 21.08 -3.32 -5.29
N ILE A 87 20.05 -4.06 -4.86
CA ILE A 87 18.69 -3.86 -5.37
C ILE A 87 18.16 -2.50 -4.95
N ASN A 88 17.85 -1.68 -5.95
CA ASN A 88 17.16 -0.43 -5.73
C ASN A 88 15.65 -0.67 -5.53
N ALA A 89 14.97 0.16 -4.74
CA ALA A 89 13.52 0.05 -4.50
C ALA A 89 12.68 0.10 -5.79
N HIS A 90 13.24 0.70 -6.84
CA HIS A 90 12.68 0.71 -8.19
C HIS A 90 12.55 -0.70 -8.78
N GLU A 91 13.60 -1.52 -8.68
CA GLU A 91 13.62 -2.88 -9.25
C GLU A 91 12.64 -3.79 -8.51
N ILE A 92 12.60 -3.73 -7.18
CA ILE A 92 11.60 -4.47 -6.37
C ILE A 92 10.20 -4.10 -6.81
N SER A 93 9.93 -2.81 -7.03
CA SER A 93 8.60 -2.36 -7.44
C SER A 93 8.23 -2.89 -8.83
N LYS A 94 9.19 -2.93 -9.76
CA LYS A 94 8.99 -3.44 -11.12
C LYS A 94 8.76 -4.96 -11.10
N GLU A 95 9.56 -5.72 -10.37
CA GLU A 95 9.39 -7.16 -10.20
C GLU A 95 8.06 -7.49 -9.50
N ALA A 96 7.75 -6.79 -8.41
CA ALA A 96 6.50 -6.96 -7.69
C ALA A 96 5.29 -6.66 -8.58
N SER A 97 5.34 -5.64 -9.43
CA SER A 97 4.24 -5.34 -10.37
C SER A 97 3.99 -6.53 -11.31
N LYS A 98 5.05 -7.07 -11.92
CA LYS A 98 4.95 -8.23 -12.81
C LYS A 98 4.39 -9.45 -12.07
N TYR A 99 4.88 -9.70 -10.86
CA TYR A 99 4.43 -10.85 -10.06
C TYR A 99 2.98 -10.68 -9.62
N TRP A 100 2.58 -9.47 -9.23
CA TRP A 100 1.21 -9.14 -8.86
C TRP A 100 0.23 -9.53 -9.95
N ASP A 101 0.55 -9.26 -11.21
CA ASP A 101 -0.34 -9.61 -12.34
C ASP A 101 -0.57 -11.11 -12.45
N THR A 102 0.45 -11.93 -12.13
CA THR A 102 0.39 -13.41 -12.13
C THR A 102 -0.28 -14.03 -10.90
N LEU A 103 -0.55 -13.26 -9.85
CA LEU A 103 -1.13 -13.81 -8.62
C LEU A 103 -2.55 -14.36 -8.83
N PRO A 104 -2.90 -15.48 -8.16
CA PRO A 104 -4.27 -15.96 -8.14
C PRO A 104 -5.25 -14.91 -7.61
N PRO A 105 -6.50 -14.88 -8.13
CA PRO A 105 -7.52 -13.93 -7.68
C PRO A 105 -7.73 -13.93 -6.16
N GLN A 106 -7.65 -15.10 -5.53
CA GLN A 106 -7.82 -15.28 -4.09
C GLN A 106 -6.72 -14.54 -3.29
N VAL A 107 -5.49 -14.53 -3.81
CA VAL A 107 -4.37 -13.81 -3.18
C VAL A 107 -4.56 -12.31 -3.34
N LYS A 108 -4.97 -11.84 -4.52
CA LYS A 108 -5.30 -10.42 -4.75
C LYS A 108 -6.46 -9.97 -3.83
N GLN A 109 -7.47 -10.82 -3.65
CA GLN A 109 -8.59 -10.58 -2.75
C GLN A 109 -8.12 -10.48 -1.29
N PHE A 110 -7.23 -11.36 -0.85
CA PHE A 110 -6.63 -11.28 0.48
C PHE A 110 -5.95 -9.92 0.73
N PHE A 111 -5.10 -9.46 -0.20
CA PHE A 111 -4.47 -8.14 -0.07
C PHE A 111 -5.47 -6.97 -0.18
N THR A 112 -6.60 -7.17 -0.85
CA THR A 112 -7.70 -6.19 -0.88
C THR A 112 -8.39 -6.11 0.48
N ILE A 113 -8.59 -7.24 1.17
CA ILE A 113 -9.13 -7.27 2.54
C ILE A 113 -8.14 -6.57 3.49
N LEU A 114 -6.84 -6.85 3.39
CA LEU A 114 -5.83 -6.16 4.18
C LEU A 114 -5.85 -4.63 3.95
N ALA A 115 -6.05 -4.18 2.71
CA ALA A 115 -6.17 -2.76 2.40
C ALA A 115 -7.38 -2.11 3.10
N LYS A 116 -8.52 -2.82 3.20
CA LYS A 116 -9.69 -2.35 3.94
C LYS A 116 -9.40 -2.25 5.44
N ILE A 117 -8.72 -3.25 6.01
CA ILE A 117 -8.31 -3.22 7.43
C ILE A 117 -7.39 -2.01 7.67
N ALA A 118 -6.43 -1.77 6.78
CA ALA A 118 -5.53 -0.62 6.85
C ALA A 118 -6.28 0.71 6.76
N ASP A 119 -7.29 0.81 5.89
CA ASP A 119 -8.15 2.00 5.74
C ASP A 119 -8.96 2.28 7.01
N ILE A 120 -9.61 1.26 7.57
CA ILE A 120 -10.38 1.42 8.81
C ILE A 120 -9.46 1.82 9.96
N ARG A 121 -8.32 1.14 10.12
CA ARG A 121 -7.32 1.50 11.14
C ARG A 121 -6.84 2.93 10.99
N HIS A 122 -6.62 3.37 9.76
CA HIS A 122 -6.18 4.72 9.47
C HIS A 122 -7.24 5.76 9.83
N LYS A 123 -8.52 5.53 9.48
CA LYS A 123 -9.65 6.37 9.89
C LYS A 123 -9.79 6.46 11.40
N LEU A 124 -9.59 5.34 12.12
CA LEU A 124 -9.61 5.31 13.58
C LEU A 124 -8.41 6.07 14.21
N THR A 125 -7.24 6.01 13.57
CA THR A 125 -6.00 6.62 14.10
C THR A 125 -5.89 8.11 13.75
N TYR A 126 -6.38 8.50 12.58
CA TYR A 126 -6.27 9.84 12.00
C TYR A 126 -7.64 10.31 11.48
N PRO A 127 -8.62 10.59 12.37
CA PRO A 127 -9.97 10.99 11.97
C PRO A 127 -9.99 12.25 11.11
N ASP A 128 -9.05 13.18 11.35
CA ASP A 128 -8.92 14.44 10.61
C ASP A 128 -7.99 14.34 9.39
N TYR A 129 -7.67 13.13 8.92
CA TYR A 129 -6.75 12.97 7.81
C TYR A 129 -7.34 13.48 6.50
N VAL A 130 -6.66 14.47 5.92
CA VAL A 130 -6.91 14.96 4.56
C VAL A 130 -5.67 14.69 3.72
N TYR A 131 -5.84 13.97 2.61
CA TYR A 131 -4.76 13.73 1.67
C TYR A 131 -4.33 15.04 0.99
N LYS A 132 -3.09 15.47 1.27
CA LYS A 132 -2.47 16.63 0.62
C LYS A 132 -1.40 16.13 -0.36
N SER A 133 -1.68 16.20 -1.66
CA SER A 133 -0.65 15.98 -2.68
C SER A 133 0.39 17.10 -2.57
N GLN A 134 1.65 16.75 -2.31
CA GLN A 134 2.74 17.72 -2.48
C GLN A 134 2.88 17.97 -3.99
N LYS A 135 2.30 19.07 -4.49
CA LYS A 135 2.59 19.55 -5.84
C LYS A 135 4.06 19.95 -5.84
N LYS A 136 4.92 19.06 -6.34
CA LYS A 136 6.19 19.54 -6.90
C LYS A 136 5.79 20.32 -8.14
N GLY A 137 6.07 21.61 -8.17
CA GLY A 137 5.98 22.38 -9.41
C GLY A 137 6.92 21.74 -10.41
N VAL A 138 6.39 20.89 -11.28
CA VAL A 138 7.10 20.43 -12.46
C VAL A 138 6.54 21.28 -13.58
N GLU A 139 7.20 22.42 -13.80
CA GLU A 139 7.24 23.01 -15.12
C GLU A 139 7.80 21.91 -16.03
N ARG A 140 6.91 21.30 -16.81
CA ARG A 140 7.26 20.29 -17.81
C ARG A 140 7.96 21.09 -18.91
N LEU A 141 9.28 21.27 -18.81
CA LEU A 141 10.07 21.71 -19.95
C LEU A 141 9.90 20.63 -21.01
N GLU A 142 9.21 21.00 -22.08
CA GLU A 142 9.01 20.15 -23.25
C GLU A 142 10.38 19.86 -23.84
N PHE A 143 10.85 18.63 -23.66
CA PHE A 143 11.95 18.07 -24.45
C PHE A 143 11.35 17.45 -25.71
N ASP A 144 10.69 18.29 -26.51
CA ASP A 144 10.62 18.07 -27.95
C ASP A 144 11.90 18.71 -28.49
N ASP A 145 12.94 17.88 -28.68
CA ASP A 145 13.93 17.98 -29.76
C ASP A 145 15.23 17.22 -29.43
N ILE A 146 15.54 16.24 -30.30
CA ILE A 146 16.86 15.69 -30.65
C ILE A 146 17.47 14.64 -29.71
N ILE A 147 17.20 13.36 -30.00
CA ILE A 147 18.28 12.36 -30.18
C ILE A 147 17.93 11.50 -31.42
N ASP A 148 18.56 11.84 -32.54
CA ASP A 148 18.65 10.99 -33.74
C ASP A 148 19.56 9.78 -33.42
N PHE A 149 18.99 8.57 -33.46
CA PHE A 149 19.69 7.32 -33.18
C PHE A 149 20.30 6.68 -34.45
N SER A 150 20.49 7.45 -35.51
CA SER A 150 21.31 7.06 -36.65
C SER A 150 22.75 7.53 -36.43
N GLN A 151 23.66 6.58 -36.15
CA GLN A 151 25.14 6.68 -36.05
C GLN A 151 25.71 6.37 -34.65
N CYS A 152 25.65 5.10 -34.26
CA CYS A 152 26.75 4.48 -33.49
C CYS A 152 27.31 3.34 -34.35
N SER A 153 28.56 3.51 -34.78
CA SER A 153 29.36 2.57 -35.56
C SER A 153 29.81 1.36 -34.75
#